data_AF-A0A844DZY6-F1
#
_entry.id   AF-A0A844DZY6-F1
#
_cell.length_a   1.000
_cell.length_b   1.000
_cell.length_c   1.000
_cell.angle_alpha   90.00
_cell.angle_beta   90.00
_cell.angle_gamma   90.00
#
_symmetry.space_group_name_H-M   'P 1'
#
loop_
_entity.id
_entity.type
_entity.pdbx_description
1 polymer ?
#
loop_
_entity_poly.entity_id
_entity_poly.type
_entity_poly.pdbx_seq_one_letter_code
_entity_poly.pdbx_strand_id
1 'polypeptide(L)'
;MIYQILVLCICAMCAVPSFLATAFYKLQGETYIPTAETDGEKNSGDENVAAENAEQDAVETVDVFEENKELLLEFTQENWEKKSIQERIDVAQRFSNFEDIRLGISPVPIYAEKMDSITVVATYDYENKNIIMDNQFFMELSAEEILNTLCEENFHAFECYMIENMDWNMNLINTYYFQELREWRENLNCYISAGLDDYEEYEGQPVEASAKRYAKEETELIQEYLKKWTESDIAGSEKNED
;
A
#
# COMPACT_ATOMS: atom_id res chain seq x y z
N MET A 1 8.57 28.47 45.96
CA MET A 1 7.35 29.13 45.45
C MET A 1 7.53 29.74 44.06
N ILE A 2 8.56 30.55 43.78
CA ILE A 2 8.73 31.21 42.47
C ILE A 2 8.96 30.20 41.32
N TYR A 3 9.77 29.17 41.52
CA TYR A 3 10.06 28.16 40.48
C TYR A 3 8.86 27.28 40.09
N GLN A 4 7.95 26.99 41.02
CA GLN A 4 6.74 26.19 40.74
C GLN A 4 5.74 26.96 39.87
N ILE A 5 5.64 28.27 40.06
CA ILE A 5 4.80 29.15 39.25
C ILE A 5 5.38 29.25 37.82
N LEU A 6 6.71 29.33 37.71
CA LEU A 6 7.39 29.47 36.43
C LEU A 6 7.28 28.20 35.56
N VAL A 7 7.36 27.01 36.17
CA VAL A 7 7.12 25.74 35.48
C VAL A 7 5.67 25.61 35.02
N LEU A 8 4.70 25.99 35.85
CA LEU A 8 3.28 26.00 35.46
C LEU A 8 3.00 26.96 34.29
N CYS A 9 3.66 28.13 34.27
CA CYS A 9 3.55 29.07 33.15
C CYS A 9 4.16 28.52 31.85
N ILE A 10 5.29 27.82 31.92
CA ILE A 10 5.89 27.18 30.74
C ILE A 10 5.01 26.03 30.23
N CYS A 11 4.51 25.16 31.11
CA CYS A 11 3.58 24.10 30.73
C CYS A 11 2.30 24.65 30.08
N ALA A 12 1.76 25.78 30.59
CA ALA A 12 0.61 26.44 29.97
C ALA A 12 0.95 27.04 28.60
N MET A 13 2.13 27.66 28.43
CA MET A 13 2.57 28.19 27.14
C MET A 13 2.88 27.11 26.10
N CYS A 14 3.25 25.89 26.51
CA CYS A 14 3.46 24.76 25.61
C CYS A 14 2.16 23.98 25.31
N ALA A 15 1.22 23.89 26.26
CA ALA A 15 -0.03 23.15 26.06
C ALA A 15 -1.10 23.93 25.30
N VAL A 16 -1.10 25.27 25.39
CA VAL A 16 -2.08 26.12 24.72
C VAL A 16 -1.95 26.10 23.17
N PRO A 17 -0.75 26.11 22.57
CA PRO A 17 -0.59 25.90 21.12
C PRO A 17 -1.06 24.51 20.66
N SER A 18 -0.84 23.46 21.46
CA SER A 18 -1.27 22.08 21.12
C SER A 18 -2.79 21.92 21.16
N PHE A 19 -3.46 22.58 22.11
CA PHE A 19 -4.93 22.60 22.19
C PHE A 19 -5.59 23.52 21.15
N LEU A 20 -4.88 24.55 20.68
CA LEU A 20 -5.37 25.39 19.58
C LEU A 20 -5.15 24.70 18.23
N ALA A 21 -4.11 23.88 18.06
CA ALA A 21 -3.95 23.05 16.88
C ALA A 21 -5.16 22.13 16.70
N THR A 22 -5.61 21.42 17.73
CA THR A 22 -6.80 20.54 17.64
C THR A 22 -8.13 21.28 17.40
N ALA A 23 -8.20 22.59 17.70
CA ALA A 23 -9.40 23.40 17.46
C ALA A 23 -9.38 24.11 16.09
N PHE A 24 -8.20 24.45 15.56
CA PHE A 24 -8.04 25.04 14.23
C PHE A 24 -7.94 23.97 13.12
N TYR A 25 -7.30 22.83 13.42
CA TYR A 25 -7.41 21.61 12.63
C TYR A 25 -8.65 20.87 13.13
N LYS A 26 -9.78 21.00 12.41
CA LYS A 26 -10.89 20.05 12.52
C LYS A 26 -10.41 18.66 12.05
N LEU A 27 -9.57 18.00 12.85
CA LEU A 27 -9.21 16.58 12.75
C LEU A 27 -10.30 15.75 13.44
N GLN A 28 -11.55 16.03 13.07
CA GLN A 28 -12.64 15.11 13.32
C GLN A 28 -12.54 14.16 12.14
N GLY A 29 -11.99 12.96 12.35
CA GLY A 29 -11.76 11.96 11.30
C GLY A 29 -13.05 11.67 10.57
N GLU A 30 -13.25 12.33 9.44
CA GLU A 30 -14.22 11.91 8.45
C GLU A 30 -13.57 10.71 7.76
N THR A 31 -14.07 9.51 8.09
CA THR A 31 -13.74 8.29 7.34
C THR A 31 -14.02 8.57 5.87
N TYR A 32 -12.96 8.67 5.08
CA TYR A 32 -13.08 8.84 3.64
C TYR A 32 -13.44 7.49 3.02
N ILE A 33 -14.56 7.43 2.31
CA ILE A 33 -15.00 6.26 1.53
C ILE A 33 -14.74 6.63 0.07
N PRO A 34 -13.81 5.96 -0.64
CA PRO A 34 -13.53 6.25 -2.04
C PRO A 34 -14.79 6.06 -2.91
N THR A 35 -15.01 6.98 -3.84
CA THR A 35 -15.98 6.76 -4.92
C THR A 35 -15.34 5.83 -5.95
N ALA A 36 -15.96 4.67 -6.19
CA ALA A 36 -15.50 3.74 -7.21
C ALA A 36 -15.43 4.43 -8.59
N GLU A 37 -14.22 4.62 -9.11
CA GLU A 37 -14.02 4.85 -10.53
C GLU A 37 -14.13 3.50 -11.23
N THR A 38 -15.27 3.28 -11.88
CA THR A 38 -15.50 2.14 -12.78
C THR A 38 -14.73 2.35 -14.07
N ASP A 39 -13.43 2.15 -14.03
CA ASP A 39 -12.61 2.11 -15.24
C ASP A 39 -12.29 0.64 -15.55
N GLY A 40 -12.99 0.10 -16.56
CA GLY A 40 -12.52 -1.08 -17.28
C GLY A 40 -13.40 -2.33 -17.30
N GLU A 41 -14.73 -2.22 -17.31
CA GLU A 41 -15.56 -3.35 -17.77
C GLU A 41 -15.39 -3.52 -19.30
N LYS A 42 -14.46 -4.38 -19.72
CA LYS A 42 -14.39 -4.89 -21.09
C LYS A 42 -14.64 -6.40 -21.10
N ASN A 43 -15.90 -6.73 -21.37
CA ASN A 43 -16.41 -7.93 -22.07
C ASN A 43 -15.52 -9.18 -22.05
N SER A 44 -15.82 -10.12 -21.15
CA SER A 44 -15.57 -11.55 -21.43
C SER A 44 -16.73 -12.10 -22.27
N GLY A 45 -16.59 -11.95 -23.58
CA GLY A 45 -17.43 -12.65 -24.55
C GLY A 45 -17.09 -14.13 -24.58
N ASP A 46 -18.12 -14.95 -24.42
CA ASP A 46 -18.15 -16.40 -24.62
C ASP A 46 -17.45 -16.80 -25.94
N GLU A 47 -16.41 -17.64 -25.88
CA GLU A 47 -15.86 -18.28 -27.08
C GLU A 47 -15.74 -19.80 -26.89
N ASN A 48 -16.77 -20.49 -27.40
CA ASN A 48 -16.73 -21.90 -27.76
C ASN A 48 -16.71 -22.01 -29.29
N VAL A 49 -15.54 -22.02 -29.95
CA VAL A 49 -15.41 -22.58 -31.32
C VAL A 49 -14.02 -23.16 -31.57
N ALA A 50 -14.04 -24.45 -31.90
CA ALA A 50 -13.15 -25.26 -32.74
C ALA A 50 -11.69 -24.80 -33.02
N ALA A 51 -10.78 -25.73 -32.72
CA ALA A 51 -9.41 -25.75 -33.20
C ALA A 51 -9.32 -25.75 -34.73
N GLU A 52 -8.57 -24.79 -35.29
CA GLU A 52 -7.76 -24.97 -36.50
C GLU A 52 -6.80 -23.77 -36.68
N ASN A 53 -5.49 -24.07 -36.63
CA ASN A 53 -4.32 -23.32 -37.13
C ASN A 53 -4.36 -21.79 -37.14
N ALA A 54 -3.68 -21.15 -36.18
CA ALA A 54 -3.26 -19.75 -36.28
C ALA A 54 -1.74 -19.65 -36.08
N GLU A 55 -1.11 -18.89 -36.98
CA GLU A 55 0.26 -18.39 -36.85
C GLU A 55 0.48 -17.82 -35.45
N GLN A 56 1.68 -18.08 -34.93
CA GLN A 56 2.13 -17.64 -33.63
C GLN A 56 2.39 -16.13 -33.69
N ASP A 57 1.31 -15.34 -33.62
CA ASP A 57 1.39 -13.92 -33.30
C ASP A 57 2.07 -13.83 -31.94
N ALA A 58 3.25 -13.20 -31.93
CA ALA A 58 3.91 -12.82 -30.70
C ALA A 58 2.96 -11.88 -29.96
N VAL A 59 2.33 -12.37 -28.89
CA VAL A 59 1.61 -11.52 -27.95
C VAL A 59 2.63 -10.50 -27.45
N GLU A 60 2.49 -9.26 -27.90
CA GLU A 60 3.25 -8.14 -27.37
C GLU A 60 2.84 -8.01 -25.91
N THR A 61 3.69 -8.50 -25.01
CA THR A 61 3.47 -8.41 -23.57
C THR A 61 3.56 -6.93 -23.23
N VAL A 62 2.42 -6.30 -23.00
CA VAL A 62 2.39 -4.89 -22.65
C VAL A 62 3.00 -4.73 -21.26
N ASP A 63 3.95 -3.80 -21.13
CA ASP A 63 4.57 -3.48 -19.85
C ASP A 63 3.58 -2.66 -19.01
N VAL A 64 2.98 -3.34 -18.03
CA VAL A 64 1.94 -2.76 -17.17
C VAL A 64 2.43 -1.56 -16.35
N PHE A 65 3.73 -1.46 -16.07
CA PHE A 65 4.28 -0.28 -15.39
C PHE A 65 4.35 0.93 -16.33
N GLU A 66 4.68 0.72 -17.61
CA GLU A 66 4.67 1.78 -18.62
C GLU A 66 3.24 2.27 -18.90
N GLU A 67 2.24 1.38 -18.93
CA GLU A 67 0.82 1.78 -19.06
C GLU A 67 0.34 2.63 -17.88
N ASN A 68 0.89 2.39 -16.69
CA ASN A 68 0.52 3.08 -15.46
C ASN A 68 1.53 4.15 -15.05
N LYS A 69 2.40 4.58 -15.97
CA LYS A 69 3.46 5.58 -15.73
C LYS A 69 2.95 6.84 -15.04
N GLU A 70 1.82 7.39 -15.49
CA GLU A 70 1.27 8.63 -14.92
C GLU A 70 0.90 8.48 -13.44
N LEU A 71 0.29 7.35 -13.05
CA LEU A 71 -0.01 7.04 -11.67
C LEU A 71 1.27 6.87 -10.85
N LEU A 72 2.24 6.10 -11.34
CA LEU A 72 3.46 5.80 -10.61
C LEU A 72 4.33 7.04 -10.40
N LEU A 73 4.38 7.97 -11.37
CA LEU A 73 5.08 9.24 -11.23
C LEU A 73 4.57 10.11 -10.06
N GLU A 74 3.35 9.86 -9.56
CA GLU A 74 2.82 10.53 -8.36
C GLU A 74 3.61 10.17 -7.09
N PHE A 75 4.32 9.03 -7.10
CA PHE A 75 5.21 8.56 -6.04
C PHE A 75 6.68 9.00 -6.22
N THR A 76 6.94 9.96 -7.11
CA THR A 76 8.20 10.71 -7.02
C THR A 76 8.14 11.66 -5.83
N GLN A 77 9.24 11.82 -5.09
CA GLN A 77 9.27 12.70 -3.91
C GLN A 77 8.81 14.14 -4.24
N GLU A 78 9.20 14.65 -5.42
CA GLU A 78 8.79 15.97 -5.89
C GLU A 78 7.27 16.10 -6.06
N ASN A 79 6.61 15.09 -6.65
CA ASN A 79 5.16 15.13 -6.86
C ASN A 79 4.39 14.83 -5.57
N TRP A 80 4.95 14.02 -4.68
CA TRP A 80 4.35 13.65 -3.39
C TRP A 80 4.29 14.84 -2.42
N GLU A 81 5.38 15.60 -2.30
CA GLU A 81 5.48 16.75 -1.40
C GLU A 81 4.52 17.89 -1.74
N LYS A 82 4.12 17.99 -3.01
CA LYS A 82 3.17 19.01 -3.50
C LYS A 82 1.71 18.69 -3.18
N LYS A 83 1.39 17.44 -2.83
CA LYS A 83 0.03 16.97 -2.59
C LYS A 83 -0.48 17.34 -1.21
N SER A 84 -1.74 17.73 -1.16
CA SER A 84 -2.54 17.73 0.06
C SER A 84 -2.74 16.30 0.59
N ILE A 85 -3.14 16.18 1.85
CA ILE A 85 -3.42 14.88 2.46
C ILE A 85 -4.49 14.10 1.68
N GLN A 86 -5.52 14.79 1.17
CA GLN A 86 -6.57 14.15 0.38
C GLN A 86 -6.03 13.59 -0.94
N GLU A 87 -5.21 14.36 -1.65
CA GLU A 87 -4.58 13.89 -2.89
C GLU A 87 -3.63 12.71 -2.65
N ARG A 88 -2.94 12.68 -1.49
CA ARG A 88 -2.12 11.53 -1.10
C ARG A 88 -2.96 10.27 -0.86
N ILE A 89 -4.10 10.40 -0.18
CA ILE A 89 -5.05 9.30 0.03
C ILE A 89 -5.63 8.80 -1.30
N ASP A 90 -6.04 9.71 -2.19
CA ASP A 90 -6.60 9.35 -3.49
C ASP A 90 -5.56 8.64 -4.38
N VAL A 91 -4.31 9.11 -4.37
CA VAL A 91 -3.20 8.43 -5.08
C VAL A 91 -2.90 7.06 -4.47
N ALA A 92 -2.88 6.95 -3.15
CA ALA A 92 -2.69 5.67 -2.47
C ALA A 92 -3.78 4.66 -2.83
N GLN A 93 -5.06 5.08 -2.88
CA GLN A 93 -6.15 4.19 -3.29
C GLN A 93 -6.00 3.75 -4.75
N ARG A 94 -5.64 4.66 -5.65
CA ARG A 94 -5.42 4.33 -7.07
C ARG A 94 -4.26 3.35 -7.24
N PHE A 95 -3.19 3.53 -6.48
CA PHE A 95 -2.06 2.59 -6.45
C PHE A 95 -2.46 1.22 -5.91
N SER A 96 -3.15 1.18 -4.77
CA SER A 96 -3.64 -0.07 -4.18
C SER A 96 -4.53 -0.85 -5.17
N ASN A 97 -5.43 -0.16 -5.87
CA ASN A 97 -6.26 -0.79 -6.91
C ASN A 97 -5.42 -1.38 -8.06
N PHE A 98 -4.39 -0.64 -8.51
CA PHE A 98 -3.46 -1.13 -9.54
C PHE A 98 -2.72 -2.39 -9.06
N GLU A 99 -2.27 -2.40 -7.82
CA GLU A 99 -1.50 -3.49 -7.23
C GLU A 99 -2.36 -4.72 -6.97
N ASP A 100 -3.59 -4.54 -6.46
CA ASP A 100 -4.56 -5.61 -6.25
C ASP A 100 -4.90 -6.33 -7.57
N ILE A 101 -5.06 -5.57 -8.66
CA ILE A 101 -5.31 -6.13 -10.00
C ILE A 101 -4.10 -6.96 -10.46
N ARG A 102 -2.87 -6.50 -10.21
CA ARG A 102 -1.64 -7.25 -10.54
C ARG A 102 -1.53 -8.54 -9.72
N LEU A 103 -1.86 -8.48 -8.44
CA LEU A 103 -1.92 -9.63 -7.53
C LEU A 103 -3.09 -10.58 -7.85
N GLY A 104 -4.03 -10.17 -8.70
CA GLY A 104 -5.16 -10.97 -9.13
C GLY A 104 -6.29 -11.04 -8.10
N ILE A 105 -6.42 -10.03 -7.24
CA ILE A 105 -7.45 -9.93 -6.21
C ILE A 105 -8.40 -8.76 -6.49
N SER A 106 -9.53 -8.75 -5.78
CA SER A 106 -10.47 -7.63 -5.85
C SER A 106 -9.88 -6.39 -5.18
N PRO A 107 -10.10 -5.17 -5.72
CA PRO A 107 -9.62 -3.94 -5.10
C PRO A 107 -10.03 -3.77 -3.64
N VAL A 108 -9.06 -3.39 -2.81
CA VAL A 108 -9.18 -3.24 -1.36
C VAL A 108 -9.27 -1.74 -1.01
N PRO A 109 -10.29 -1.31 -0.26
CA PRO A 109 -10.42 0.09 0.13
C PRO A 109 -9.39 0.47 1.20
N ILE A 110 -8.87 1.70 1.10
CA ILE A 110 -8.01 2.35 2.07
C ILE A 110 -8.84 3.33 2.89
N TYR A 111 -8.74 3.22 4.22
CA TYR A 111 -9.27 4.18 5.17
C TYR A 111 -8.13 4.90 5.87
N ALA A 112 -8.16 6.24 5.80
CA ALA A 112 -7.19 7.07 6.50
C ALA A 112 -7.76 7.44 7.88
N GLU A 113 -7.30 6.75 8.92
CA GLU A 113 -7.79 6.92 10.30
C GLU A 113 -6.65 7.37 11.21
N LYS A 114 -6.95 7.68 12.47
CA LYS A 114 -5.89 7.86 13.46
C LYS A 114 -5.75 6.54 14.20
N MET A 115 -4.56 5.97 14.16
CA MET A 115 -4.23 4.74 14.86
C MET A 115 -3.63 5.09 16.23
N ASP A 116 -3.93 4.29 17.25
CA ASP A 116 -3.35 4.45 18.59
C ASP A 116 -1.96 3.79 18.71
N SER A 117 -1.27 3.62 17.57
CA SER A 117 0.09 3.07 17.46
C SER A 117 1.06 4.15 17.00
N ILE A 118 2.28 4.15 17.54
CA ILE A 118 3.35 5.06 17.12
C ILE A 118 4.32 4.43 16.10
N THR A 119 4.20 3.12 15.85
CA THR A 119 5.11 2.35 14.98
C THR A 119 4.41 1.72 13.77
N VAL A 120 3.10 1.52 13.84
CA VAL A 120 2.33 0.88 12.77
C VAL A 120 1.84 1.97 11.82
N VAL A 121 2.38 1.97 10.61
CA VAL A 121 2.07 2.98 9.58
C VAL A 121 0.70 2.72 8.96
N ALA A 122 0.47 1.46 8.60
CA ALA A 122 -0.78 0.95 8.10
C ALA A 122 -0.98 -0.48 8.62
N THR A 123 -2.19 -1.02 8.43
CA THR A 123 -2.48 -2.42 8.68
C THR A 123 -3.63 -2.88 7.79
N TYR A 124 -3.53 -4.08 7.26
CA TYR A 124 -4.62 -4.78 6.64
C TYR A 124 -5.55 -5.37 7.72
N ASP A 125 -6.77 -4.86 7.78
CA ASP A 125 -7.83 -5.37 8.64
C ASP A 125 -8.43 -6.66 8.03
N TYR A 126 -7.97 -7.80 8.55
CA TYR A 126 -8.45 -9.12 8.14
C TYR A 126 -9.95 -9.34 8.38
N GLU A 127 -10.58 -8.63 9.32
CA GLU A 127 -12.01 -8.78 9.61
C GLU A 127 -12.86 -7.99 8.61
N ASN A 128 -12.49 -6.72 8.39
CA ASN A 128 -13.26 -5.80 7.55
C ASN A 128 -12.77 -5.72 6.09
N LYS A 129 -11.70 -6.46 5.75
CA LYS A 129 -11.11 -6.56 4.40
C LYS A 129 -10.77 -5.20 3.79
N ASN A 130 -10.03 -4.40 4.56
CA ASN A 130 -9.62 -3.06 4.15
C ASN A 130 -8.23 -2.74 4.71
N ILE A 131 -7.58 -1.72 4.14
CA ILE A 131 -6.32 -1.19 4.63
C ILE A 131 -6.63 0.03 5.48
N ILE A 132 -6.14 0.07 6.70
CA ILE A 132 -6.23 1.24 7.59
C ILE A 132 -4.85 1.87 7.63
N MET A 133 -4.75 3.16 7.29
CA MET A 133 -3.49 3.90 7.29
C MET A 133 -3.58 5.11 8.20
N ASP A 134 -2.52 5.41 8.96
CA ASP A 134 -2.54 6.60 9.82
C ASP A 134 -2.40 7.88 9.01
N ASN A 135 -3.33 8.81 9.21
CA ASN A 135 -3.32 10.15 8.64
C ASN A 135 -2.01 10.91 8.87
N GLN A 136 -1.36 10.72 10.02
CA GLN A 136 -0.10 11.38 10.34
C GLN A 136 1.02 10.93 9.40
N PHE A 137 1.11 9.63 9.11
CA PHE A 137 2.18 9.09 8.27
C PHE A 137 2.04 9.49 6.80
N PHE A 138 0.81 9.69 6.32
CA PHE A 138 0.60 10.32 5.01
C PHE A 138 1.28 11.68 4.89
N MET A 139 1.48 12.43 5.98
CA MET A 139 2.16 13.73 5.96
C MET A 139 3.67 13.63 6.16
N GLU A 140 4.13 12.66 6.97
CA GLU A 140 5.49 12.58 7.48
C GLU A 140 6.43 11.72 6.65
N LEU A 141 5.90 10.67 6.02
CA LEU A 141 6.71 9.71 5.27
C LEU A 141 7.00 10.18 3.83
N SER A 142 8.15 9.72 3.33
CA SER A 142 8.53 9.89 1.93
C SER A 142 7.61 9.09 1.00
N ALA A 143 7.64 9.44 -0.29
CA ALA A 143 6.86 8.73 -1.30
C ALA A 143 7.24 7.25 -1.39
N GLU A 144 8.53 6.93 -1.25
CA GLU A 144 9.06 5.55 -1.26
C GLU A 144 8.60 4.75 -0.04
N GLU A 145 8.63 5.35 1.15
CA GLU A 145 8.15 4.69 2.38
C GLU A 145 6.64 4.40 2.28
N ILE A 146 5.85 5.34 1.78
CA ILE A 146 4.41 5.13 1.57
C ILE A 146 4.18 4.03 0.54
N LEU A 147 4.92 4.04 -0.58
CA LEU A 147 4.82 3.02 -1.61
C LEU A 147 5.12 1.63 -1.05
N ASN A 148 6.20 1.49 -0.28
CA ASN A 148 6.56 0.23 0.36
C ASN A 148 5.47 -0.24 1.33
N THR A 149 4.94 0.65 2.16
CA THR A 149 3.84 0.29 3.06
C THR A 149 2.61 -0.17 2.28
N LEU A 150 2.23 0.51 1.20
CA LEU A 150 1.09 0.08 0.39
C LEU A 150 1.32 -1.32 -0.19
N CYS A 151 2.48 -1.58 -0.81
CA CYS A 151 2.80 -2.91 -1.32
C CYS A 151 2.74 -4.00 -0.25
N GLU A 152 3.16 -3.71 0.99
CA GLU A 152 3.08 -4.63 2.13
C GLU A 152 1.62 -4.97 2.48
N GLU A 153 0.78 -3.95 2.64
CA GLU A 153 -0.63 -4.16 3.00
C GLU A 153 -1.47 -4.78 1.86
N ASN A 154 -1.17 -4.44 0.59
CA ASN A 154 -1.75 -5.09 -0.57
C ASN A 154 -1.37 -6.59 -0.60
N PHE A 155 -0.14 -6.93 -0.24
CA PHE A 155 0.27 -8.33 -0.17
C PHE A 155 -0.41 -9.08 0.97
N HIS A 156 -0.64 -8.46 2.13
CA HIS A 156 -1.46 -9.06 3.19
C HIS A 156 -2.89 -9.34 2.74
N ALA A 157 -3.48 -8.46 1.94
CA ALA A 157 -4.78 -8.72 1.33
C ALA A 157 -4.74 -9.93 0.38
N PHE A 158 -3.67 -10.06 -0.41
CA PHE A 158 -3.45 -11.22 -1.28
C PHE A 158 -3.26 -12.53 -0.49
N GLU A 159 -2.43 -12.53 0.55
CA GLU A 159 -2.23 -13.69 1.43
C GLU A 159 -3.57 -14.16 2.02
N CYS A 160 -4.36 -13.20 2.53
CA CYS A 160 -5.69 -13.46 3.05
C CYS A 160 -6.61 -14.07 1.98
N TYR A 161 -6.66 -13.46 0.78
CA TYR A 161 -7.44 -13.97 -0.34
C TYR A 161 -7.05 -15.41 -0.72
N MET A 162 -5.75 -15.69 -0.82
CA MET A 162 -5.25 -17.02 -1.15
C MET A 162 -5.67 -18.05 -0.10
N ILE A 163 -5.57 -17.70 1.18
CA ILE A 163 -5.91 -18.61 2.28
C ILE A 163 -7.41 -18.93 2.30
N GLU A 164 -8.26 -17.92 2.05
CA GLU A 164 -9.71 -18.07 2.07
C GLU A 164 -10.26 -18.83 0.87
N ASN A 165 -9.60 -18.72 -0.29
CA ASN A 165 -10.09 -19.30 -1.55
C ASN A 165 -9.41 -20.62 -1.93
N MET A 166 -8.36 -21.04 -1.22
CA MET A 166 -7.67 -22.31 -1.50
C MET A 166 -8.51 -23.52 -1.07
N ASP A 167 -8.63 -24.54 -1.95
CA ASP A 167 -9.18 -25.84 -1.55
C ASP A 167 -8.14 -26.64 -0.75
N TRP A 168 -8.18 -26.47 0.57
CA TRP A 168 -7.28 -27.15 1.50
C TRP A 168 -7.41 -28.68 1.55
N ASN A 169 -8.41 -29.27 0.91
CA ASN A 169 -8.55 -30.72 0.80
C ASN A 169 -7.86 -31.29 -0.44
N MET A 170 -7.36 -30.43 -1.35
CA MET A 170 -6.66 -30.90 -2.53
C MET A 170 -5.34 -31.58 -2.13
N ASN A 171 -5.03 -32.76 -2.70
CA ASN A 171 -3.77 -33.45 -2.37
C ASN A 171 -2.51 -32.63 -2.72
N LEU A 172 -2.61 -31.77 -3.74
CA LEU A 172 -1.51 -30.94 -4.23
C LEU A 172 -1.01 -29.93 -3.17
N ILE A 173 -1.90 -29.46 -2.28
CA ILE A 173 -1.55 -28.47 -1.24
C ILE A 173 -0.51 -28.99 -0.26
N ASN A 174 -0.34 -30.31 -0.16
CA ASN A 174 0.64 -30.94 0.74
C ASN A 174 2.02 -31.12 0.09
N THR A 175 2.20 -30.69 -1.16
CA THR A 175 3.50 -30.76 -1.84
C THR A 175 4.42 -29.64 -1.38
N TYR A 176 5.72 -29.79 -1.67
CA TYR A 176 6.74 -28.80 -1.35
C TYR A 176 6.43 -27.41 -1.91
N TYR A 177 5.85 -27.33 -3.12
CA TYR A 177 5.54 -26.07 -3.78
C TYR A 177 4.57 -25.17 -3.01
N PHE A 178 3.71 -25.73 -2.15
CA PHE A 178 2.72 -24.97 -1.39
C PHE A 178 3.10 -24.82 0.09
N GLN A 179 4.38 -25.01 0.43
CA GLN A 179 4.84 -24.89 1.81
C GLN A 179 4.56 -23.51 2.40
N GLU A 180 4.93 -22.46 1.70
CA GLU A 180 4.75 -21.07 2.16
C GLU A 180 3.27 -20.74 2.41
N LEU A 181 2.37 -21.08 1.47
CA LEU A 181 0.93 -20.89 1.67
C LEU A 181 0.38 -21.65 2.89
N ARG A 182 0.90 -22.86 3.18
CA ARG A 182 0.53 -23.59 4.42
C ARG A 182 1.05 -22.88 5.66
N GLU A 183 2.28 -22.36 5.64
CA GLU A 183 2.88 -21.61 6.74
C GLU A 183 2.09 -20.33 7.03
N TRP A 184 1.64 -19.61 6.00
CA TRP A 184 0.75 -18.44 6.16
C TRP A 184 -0.54 -18.82 6.88
N ARG A 185 -1.20 -19.90 6.45
CA ARG A 185 -2.44 -20.37 7.08
C ARG A 185 -2.22 -20.77 8.54
N GLU A 186 -1.15 -21.50 8.83
CA GLU A 186 -0.82 -21.89 10.21
C GLU A 186 -0.53 -20.66 11.07
N ASN A 187 0.18 -19.67 10.53
CA ASN A 187 0.51 -18.43 11.21
C ASN A 187 -0.73 -17.58 11.51
N LEU A 188 -1.67 -17.40 10.57
CA LEU A 188 -2.89 -16.61 10.83
C LEU A 188 -3.78 -17.19 11.93
N ASN A 189 -3.76 -18.51 12.16
CA ASN A 189 -4.51 -19.12 13.26
C ASN A 189 -3.94 -18.79 14.66
N CYS A 190 -2.68 -18.36 14.72
CA CYS A 190 -1.94 -18.05 15.95
C CYS A 190 -1.22 -16.70 15.83
N TYR A 191 -1.81 -15.75 15.12
CA TYR A 191 -1.17 -14.49 14.78
C TYR A 191 -0.81 -13.70 16.04
N ILE A 192 0.43 -13.22 16.09
CA ILE A 192 0.94 -12.35 17.13
C ILE A 192 0.79 -10.91 16.63
N SER A 193 0.13 -10.05 17.39
CA SER A 193 0.01 -8.62 17.06
C SER A 193 1.28 -7.88 17.49
N ALA A 194 1.64 -6.81 16.77
CA ALA A 194 2.79 -5.99 17.13
C ALA A 194 2.61 -5.35 18.52
N GLY A 195 3.44 -5.73 19.49
CA GLY A 195 3.58 -5.08 20.78
C GLY A 195 4.96 -4.40 20.93
N LEU A 196 5.13 -3.65 22.02
CA LEU A 196 6.35 -2.87 22.26
C LEU A 196 7.58 -3.73 22.62
N ASP A 197 7.38 -4.94 23.14
CA ASP A 197 8.44 -5.82 23.66
C ASP A 197 8.69 -7.07 22.79
N ASP A 198 7.86 -7.32 21.78
CA ASP A 198 7.82 -8.53 20.94
C ASP A 198 7.86 -8.21 19.43
N TYR A 199 8.26 -7.00 19.06
CA TYR A 199 8.30 -6.55 17.66
C TYR A 199 9.17 -7.45 16.75
N GLU A 200 10.30 -7.96 17.23
CA GLU A 200 11.14 -8.90 16.45
C GLU A 200 10.43 -10.23 16.18
N GLU A 201 9.63 -10.72 17.13
CA GLU A 201 8.84 -11.94 16.98
C GLU A 201 7.66 -11.71 16.03
N TYR A 202 7.04 -10.52 16.10
CA TYR A 202 6.04 -10.06 15.14
C TYR A 202 6.59 -10.06 13.71
N GLU A 203 7.72 -9.36 13.46
CA GLU A 203 8.29 -9.22 12.11
C GLU A 203 8.77 -10.55 11.52
N GLY A 204 9.12 -11.52 12.36
CA GLY A 204 9.59 -12.84 11.94
C GLY A 204 8.46 -13.81 11.55
N GLN A 205 7.19 -13.41 11.70
CA GLN A 205 6.06 -14.25 11.35
C GLN A 205 6.02 -14.54 9.83
N PRO A 206 5.66 -15.76 9.41
CA PRO A 206 5.61 -16.13 8.00
C PRO A 206 4.89 -15.12 7.09
N VAL A 207 3.71 -14.61 7.48
CA VAL A 207 2.94 -13.64 6.69
C VAL A 207 3.63 -12.27 6.62
N GLU A 208 4.17 -11.78 7.73
CA GLU A 208 4.91 -10.51 7.78
C GLU A 208 6.19 -10.59 6.94
N ALA A 209 6.89 -11.71 6.99
CA ALA A 209 8.14 -11.91 6.27
C ALA A 209 7.94 -11.99 4.74
N SER A 210 6.85 -12.59 4.27
CA SER A 210 6.50 -12.62 2.83
C SER A 210 5.98 -11.27 2.35
N ALA A 211 5.10 -10.60 3.10
CA ALA A 211 4.60 -9.27 2.75
C ALA A 211 5.74 -8.24 2.65
N LYS A 212 6.65 -8.21 3.62
CA LYS A 212 7.83 -7.32 3.58
C LYS A 212 8.79 -7.63 2.45
N ARG A 213 8.98 -8.92 2.15
CA ARG A 213 9.82 -9.33 1.01
C ARG A 213 9.22 -8.86 -0.30
N TYR A 214 7.91 -9.08 -0.49
CA TYR A 214 7.18 -8.61 -1.67
C TYR A 214 7.25 -7.08 -1.78
N ALA A 215 6.92 -6.37 -0.70
CA ALA A 215 6.91 -4.91 -0.65
C ALA A 215 8.25 -4.31 -1.08
N LYS A 216 9.34 -4.88 -0.56
CA LYS A 216 10.69 -4.46 -0.91
C LYS A 216 10.97 -4.69 -2.40
N GLU A 217 10.73 -5.90 -2.92
CA GLU A 217 11.01 -6.25 -4.31
C GLU A 217 10.20 -5.39 -5.29
N GLU A 218 8.91 -5.19 -5.02
CA GLU A 218 8.02 -4.41 -5.86
C GLU A 218 8.34 -2.91 -5.80
N THR A 219 8.67 -2.40 -4.62
CA THR A 219 9.12 -1.00 -4.45
C THR A 219 10.42 -0.76 -5.20
N GLU A 220 11.42 -1.64 -5.05
CA GLU A 220 12.69 -1.54 -5.78
C GLU A 220 12.45 -1.51 -7.30
N LEU A 221 11.57 -2.38 -7.81
CA LEU A 221 11.18 -2.41 -9.21
C LEU A 221 10.53 -1.10 -9.68
N ILE A 222 9.54 -0.58 -8.94
CA ILE A 222 8.89 0.69 -9.27
C ILE A 222 9.90 1.85 -9.24
N GLN A 223 10.82 1.88 -8.27
CA GLN A 223 11.87 2.89 -8.21
C GLN A 223 12.80 2.85 -9.43
N GLU A 224 13.09 1.67 -9.99
CA GLU A 224 13.84 1.55 -11.24
C GLU A 224 13.12 2.22 -12.43
N TYR A 225 11.80 2.03 -12.54
CA TYR A 225 10.97 2.71 -13.55
C TYR A 225 10.92 4.22 -13.33
N LEU A 226 10.71 4.68 -12.10
CA LEU A 226 10.68 6.11 -11.78
C LEU A 226 12.00 6.79 -12.12
N LYS A 227 13.13 6.15 -11.81
CA LYS A 227 14.46 6.63 -12.17
C LYS A 227 14.63 6.72 -13.69
N LYS A 228 14.26 5.65 -14.41
CA LYS A 228 14.32 5.61 -15.89
C LYS A 228 13.54 6.77 -16.52
N TRP A 229 12.32 7.02 -16.04
CA TRP A 229 11.47 8.07 -16.61
C TRP A 229 11.98 9.48 -16.28
N THR A 230 12.36 9.73 -15.03
CA THR A 230 12.83 11.05 -14.60
C THR A 230 14.18 11.44 -15.20
N GLU A 231 15.10 10.49 -15.40
CA GLU A 231 16.38 10.74 -16.11
C GLU A 231 16.16 11.02 -17.61
N SER A 232 15.17 10.36 -18.23
CA SER A 232 14.85 10.57 -19.66
C SER A 232 14.27 11.95 -19.95
N ASP A 233 13.49 12.51 -19.02
CA ASP A 233 12.87 13.83 -19.16
C ASP A 233 13.90 14.97 -19.02
N ILE A 234 14.93 14.78 -18.18
CA ILE A 234 16.06 15.73 -18.05
C ILE A 234 16.86 15.77 -19.35
N ALA A 235 17.18 14.61 -19.94
CA ALA A 235 17.93 14.54 -21.21
C ALA A 235 17.15 15.09 -22.42
N GLY A 236 15.82 15.11 -22.35
CA GLY A 236 14.94 15.69 -23.37
C GLY A 236 14.79 17.21 -23.26
N SER A 237 14.84 17.77 -22.05
CA SER A 237 14.71 19.22 -21.82
C SER A 237 15.98 20.00 -22.20
N GLU A 238 17.17 19.45 -21.97
CA GLU A 238 18.45 20.08 -22.35
C GLU A 238 18.65 20.21 -23.87
N LYS A 239 17.94 19.44 -24.69
CA LYS A 239 18.05 19.48 -26.16
C LYS A 239 17.16 20.53 -26.83
N ASN A 240 16.27 21.19 -26.09
CA ASN A 240 15.30 22.14 -26.62
C ASN A 240 15.62 23.61 -26.25
N GLU A 241 16.79 23.88 -25.66
CA GLU A 241 17.23 25.23 -25.29
C GLU A 241 18.21 25.90 -26.28
N ASP A 242 18.44 25.32 -27.46
CA ASP A 242 19.31 25.87 -28.53
C ASP A 242 18.55 26.58 -29.67
#